data_AF-A0A5C7PFC4-F1
#
_entry.id   AF-A0A5C7PFC4-F1
#
_cell.length_a   1.000
_cell.length_b   1.000
_cell.length_c   1.000
_cell.angle_alpha   90.00
_cell.angle_beta   90.00
_cell.angle_gamma   90.00
#
_symmetry.space_group_name_H-M   'P 1'
#
loop_
_entity.id
_entity.type
_entity.pdbx_description
1 polymer ?
#
loop_
_entity_poly.entity_id
_entity_poly.type
_entity_poly.pdbx_seq_one_letter_code
_entity_poly.pdbx_strand_id
1 'polypeptide(L)'
;MNKSPRAAAIEAVPVPPEFITVPGDAATFNGHLFTDTFANDYRQEIGWTDEHELQILQMLSTAEVVWGALVPREPITVFCQTVTEGDGLERLDDTYTVTSLGDRFLLVTDDGRQRRLAAAELNRRIDWIVKNYGNNPTAESLLNTSPTPTPPPAWLTEAFIEKLLTKPLLPIALRCIVAGEDVDLNDPALLINNLRAKKATINTPLRVLAKQYSKLLGTKNSKGEPHTIATLATEMGVAHDTVASALYYSEVAQDLRDAIDAKRVALRLCVIGRECIAYGFEGKTRTLLSEDQQLAIWGELLRAFAVEAGDGGIPDNAATRRVLRTIKAKALAGTAFADVEKRERAGAKAANEAADRYVAAATAADVDTSALDDMSKPLHRVAAEANEDASERSGKRSKNTTAAPPSAPEPGLRASAPVTIRAALATKAKMLKASFSDFDTLDRDADEEGLALAVADAVASVYEGADPKAVFARFPVLLEACVGAGSAVKKSRKKPTRNLSSPFARTDAAKEIVAVAVDLACDGIMDDSATLLEIEAKLSEAAEQVCDGADAGVIAEIIIESSKLLHSVGDDFATAPRQDTLANHIREGLYPAE
;
A
#
# COMPACT_ATOMS: atom_id res chain seq x y z
N MET A 1 -10.48 -32.06 -13.30
CA MET A 1 -11.92 -32.38 -13.29
C MET A 1 -12.32 -32.77 -14.71
N ASN A 2 -13.02 -33.89 -14.88
CA ASN A 2 -13.58 -34.23 -16.18
C ASN A 2 -14.75 -33.27 -16.45
N LYS A 3 -14.69 -32.53 -17.56
CA LYS A 3 -15.77 -31.62 -17.97
C LYS A 3 -17.04 -32.43 -18.27
N SER A 4 -18.21 -31.83 -18.07
CA SER A 4 -19.47 -32.48 -18.43
C SER A 4 -19.54 -32.73 -19.95
N PRO A 5 -20.34 -33.71 -20.41
CA PRO A 5 -20.50 -33.95 -21.84
C PRO A 5 -20.97 -32.72 -22.61
N ARG A 6 -21.86 -31.90 -22.02
CA ARG A 6 -22.35 -30.65 -22.59
C ARG A 6 -21.24 -29.60 -22.69
N ALA A 7 -20.46 -29.40 -21.64
CA ALA A 7 -19.29 -28.53 -21.68
C ALA A 7 -18.27 -28.96 -22.75
N ALA A 8 -17.92 -30.24 -22.80
CA ALA A 8 -17.00 -30.78 -23.81
C ALA A 8 -17.55 -30.61 -25.24
N ALA A 9 -18.86 -30.78 -25.42
CA ALA A 9 -19.55 -30.57 -26.68
C ALA A 9 -19.50 -29.10 -27.15
N ILE A 10 -19.66 -28.15 -26.23
CA ILE A 10 -19.55 -26.72 -26.54
C ILE A 10 -18.10 -26.35 -26.92
N GLU A 11 -17.12 -26.82 -26.16
CA GLU A 11 -15.71 -26.49 -26.42
C GLU A 11 -15.14 -27.11 -27.69
N ALA A 12 -15.76 -28.20 -28.17
CA ALA A 12 -15.39 -28.82 -29.42
C ALA A 12 -15.70 -27.92 -30.63
N VAL A 13 -16.66 -27.01 -30.52
CA VAL A 13 -17.23 -26.26 -31.65
C VAL A 13 -16.99 -24.75 -31.54
N PRO A 14 -16.42 -24.09 -32.57
CA PRO A 14 -16.35 -22.63 -32.61
C PRO A 14 -17.75 -22.01 -32.59
N VAL A 15 -17.91 -20.97 -31.78
CA VAL A 15 -19.19 -20.29 -31.56
C VAL A 15 -19.18 -18.93 -32.25
N PRO A 16 -20.12 -18.65 -33.15
CA PRO A 16 -20.32 -17.31 -33.67
C PRO A 16 -20.54 -16.28 -32.54
N PRO A 17 -19.92 -15.09 -32.59
CA PRO A 17 -19.98 -14.12 -31.49
C PRO A 17 -21.41 -13.66 -31.16
N GLU A 18 -22.33 -13.68 -32.12
CA GLU A 18 -23.75 -13.37 -31.93
C GLU A 18 -24.49 -14.33 -30.98
N PHE A 19 -24.03 -15.59 -30.88
CA PHE A 19 -24.62 -16.58 -29.97
C PHE A 19 -24.04 -16.50 -28.54
N ILE A 20 -23.01 -15.69 -28.34
CA ILE A 20 -22.43 -15.45 -27.01
C ILE A 20 -23.14 -14.24 -26.40
N THR A 21 -23.81 -14.49 -25.29
CA THR A 21 -24.53 -13.49 -24.50
C THR A 21 -23.56 -12.68 -23.66
N VAL A 22 -23.66 -11.35 -23.75
CA VAL A 22 -22.91 -10.42 -22.92
C VAL A 22 -23.85 -9.85 -21.86
N PRO A 23 -23.73 -10.23 -20.58
CA PRO A 23 -24.52 -9.65 -19.50
C PRO A 23 -24.46 -8.11 -19.49
N GLY A 24 -25.62 -7.48 -19.42
CA GLY A 24 -25.76 -6.02 -19.43
C GLY A 24 -25.59 -5.34 -20.79
N ASP A 25 -25.52 -6.11 -21.88
CA ASP A 25 -25.64 -5.57 -23.24
C ASP A 25 -27.10 -5.20 -23.55
N ALA A 26 -27.39 -3.90 -23.51
CA ALA A 26 -28.72 -3.36 -23.75
C ALA A 26 -29.18 -3.45 -25.22
N ALA A 27 -28.32 -3.87 -26.15
CA ALA A 27 -28.72 -4.09 -27.54
C ALA A 27 -29.39 -5.46 -27.76
N THR A 28 -29.31 -6.37 -26.78
CA THR A 28 -29.80 -7.75 -26.93
C THR A 28 -30.75 -8.13 -25.79
N PHE A 29 -31.78 -8.90 -26.10
CA PHE A 29 -32.73 -9.40 -25.11
C PHE A 29 -32.02 -10.25 -24.04
N ASN A 30 -31.15 -11.17 -24.46
CA ASN A 30 -30.40 -12.02 -23.54
C ASN A 30 -29.39 -11.21 -22.69
N GLY A 31 -28.80 -10.15 -23.23
CA GLY A 31 -27.94 -9.25 -22.45
C GLY A 31 -28.73 -8.53 -21.35
N HIS A 32 -29.95 -8.07 -21.67
CA HIS A 32 -30.86 -7.46 -20.70
C HIS A 32 -31.24 -8.39 -19.54
N LEU A 33 -31.51 -9.67 -19.83
CA LEU A 33 -31.89 -10.68 -18.83
C LEU A 33 -30.88 -10.77 -17.67
N PHE A 34 -29.60 -10.55 -17.96
CA PHE A 34 -28.50 -10.67 -16.99
C PHE A 34 -27.94 -9.31 -16.54
N THR A 35 -28.68 -8.21 -16.70
CA THR A 35 -28.21 -6.86 -16.32
C THR A 35 -27.93 -6.74 -14.83
N ASP A 36 -28.83 -7.28 -14.00
CA ASP A 36 -28.78 -7.13 -12.54
C ASP A 36 -27.93 -8.19 -11.84
N THR A 37 -27.42 -9.18 -12.56
CA THR A 37 -26.61 -10.28 -12.01
C THR A 37 -25.14 -9.88 -11.86
N PHE A 38 -24.35 -10.60 -11.06
CA PHE A 38 -22.91 -10.38 -10.91
C PHE A 38 -22.09 -10.86 -12.10
N ALA A 39 -22.71 -11.54 -13.07
CA ALA A 39 -22.14 -11.75 -14.38
C ALA A 39 -22.00 -10.44 -15.18
N ASN A 40 -22.78 -9.40 -14.90
CA ASN A 40 -22.57 -8.08 -15.51
C ASN A 40 -21.42 -7.34 -14.81
N ASP A 41 -20.26 -7.34 -15.46
CA ASP A 41 -19.05 -6.63 -15.04
C ASP A 41 -18.94 -5.21 -15.63
N TYR A 42 -19.96 -4.72 -16.33
CA TYR A 42 -20.02 -3.39 -16.97
C TYR A 42 -18.99 -3.13 -18.07
N ARG A 43 -18.16 -4.10 -18.45
CA ARG A 43 -17.10 -3.86 -19.45
C ARG A 43 -17.64 -3.68 -20.86
N GLN A 44 -18.86 -4.11 -21.16
CA GLN A 44 -19.54 -3.82 -22.42
C GLN A 44 -19.73 -2.32 -22.70
N GLU A 45 -19.63 -1.47 -21.67
CA GLU A 45 -19.71 0.00 -21.81
C GLU A 45 -18.37 0.66 -22.15
N ILE A 46 -17.28 -0.14 -22.28
CA ILE A 46 -15.98 0.38 -22.69
C ILE A 46 -16.11 0.85 -24.15
N GLY A 47 -15.79 2.12 -24.37
CA GLY A 47 -15.82 2.71 -25.71
C GLY A 47 -14.71 2.13 -26.58
N TRP A 48 -14.92 2.17 -27.89
CA TRP A 48 -13.94 1.70 -28.86
C TRP A 48 -12.65 2.54 -28.81
N THR A 49 -11.49 1.89 -28.88
CA THR A 49 -10.15 2.49 -28.77
C THR A 49 -9.15 1.78 -29.69
N ASP A 50 -7.94 2.32 -29.83
CA ASP A 50 -6.85 1.68 -30.60
C ASP A 50 -6.48 0.28 -30.07
N GLU A 51 -6.69 0.00 -28.78
CA GLU A 51 -6.50 -1.34 -28.21
C GLU A 51 -7.48 -2.36 -28.82
N HIS A 52 -8.69 -1.92 -29.20
CA HIS A 52 -9.67 -2.77 -29.89
C HIS A 52 -9.24 -3.06 -31.34
N GLU A 53 -8.67 -2.06 -32.02
CA GLU A 53 -8.12 -2.25 -33.37
C GLU A 53 -6.94 -3.24 -33.34
N LEU A 54 -6.04 -3.10 -32.37
CA LEU A 54 -4.96 -4.05 -32.16
C LEU A 54 -5.49 -5.47 -31.89
N GLN A 55 -6.55 -5.58 -31.09
CA GLN A 55 -7.21 -6.86 -30.81
C GLN A 55 -7.79 -7.50 -32.08
N ILE A 56 -8.40 -6.71 -32.98
CA ILE A 56 -8.87 -7.20 -34.30
C ILE A 56 -7.69 -7.72 -35.14
N LEU A 57 -6.59 -6.96 -35.22
CA LEU A 57 -5.41 -7.39 -35.97
C LEU A 57 -4.81 -8.67 -35.40
N GLN A 58 -4.78 -8.80 -34.06
CA GLN A 58 -4.33 -10.01 -33.39
C GLN A 58 -5.23 -11.21 -33.70
N MET A 59 -6.56 -11.04 -33.68
CA MET A 59 -7.51 -12.08 -34.08
C MET A 59 -7.26 -12.54 -35.51
N LEU A 60 -7.18 -11.59 -36.46
CA LEU A 60 -6.90 -11.90 -37.86
C LEU A 60 -5.57 -12.61 -38.02
N SER A 61 -4.52 -12.21 -37.30
CA SER A 61 -3.20 -12.84 -37.40
C SER A 61 -3.21 -14.29 -36.91
N THR A 62 -3.94 -14.58 -35.82
CA THR A 62 -3.92 -15.89 -35.15
C THR A 62 -5.03 -16.84 -35.60
N ALA A 63 -5.99 -16.37 -36.40
CA ALA A 63 -7.13 -17.18 -36.83
C ALA A 63 -6.76 -18.35 -37.73
N GLU A 64 -7.37 -19.51 -37.52
CA GLU A 64 -7.24 -20.68 -38.39
C GLU A 64 -8.59 -20.98 -39.03
N VAL A 65 -8.61 -21.56 -40.23
CA VAL A 65 -9.85 -21.98 -40.87
C VAL A 65 -10.34 -23.26 -40.21
N VAL A 66 -11.48 -23.20 -39.53
CA VAL A 66 -12.14 -24.34 -38.89
C VAL A 66 -13.62 -24.29 -39.25
N TRP A 67 -14.12 -25.38 -39.86
CA TRP A 67 -15.52 -25.55 -40.26
C TRP A 67 -16.15 -24.36 -41.00
N GLY A 68 -15.39 -23.78 -41.94
CA GLY A 68 -15.89 -22.67 -42.76
C GLY A 68 -15.87 -21.30 -42.09
N ALA A 69 -15.28 -21.20 -40.89
CA ALA A 69 -15.08 -19.94 -40.18
C ALA A 69 -13.59 -19.69 -39.90
N LEU A 70 -13.23 -18.42 -39.70
CA LEU A 70 -11.93 -18.02 -39.15
C LEU A 70 -12.00 -18.04 -37.63
N VAL A 71 -11.15 -18.84 -37.00
CA VAL A 71 -11.20 -19.09 -35.55
C VAL A 71 -9.90 -18.65 -34.89
N PRO A 72 -9.89 -17.50 -34.17
CA PRO A 72 -8.74 -17.03 -33.41
C PRO A 72 -8.25 -18.06 -32.40
N ARG A 73 -6.94 -18.06 -32.14
CA ARG A 73 -6.31 -19.02 -31.23
C ARG A 73 -6.73 -18.81 -29.77
N GLU A 74 -6.93 -17.57 -29.36
CA GLU A 74 -7.29 -17.24 -27.98
C GLU A 74 -8.78 -17.55 -27.71
N PRO A 75 -9.08 -18.38 -26.71
CA PRO A 75 -10.46 -18.71 -26.37
C PRO A 75 -11.15 -17.58 -25.60
N ILE A 76 -12.47 -17.63 -25.54
CA ILE A 76 -13.32 -16.87 -24.64
C ILE A 76 -13.88 -17.78 -23.56
N THR A 77 -14.07 -17.27 -22.34
CA THR A 77 -14.61 -18.06 -21.23
C THR A 77 -16.10 -17.77 -21.08
N VAL A 78 -16.91 -18.82 -20.98
CA VAL A 78 -18.36 -18.72 -20.88
C VAL A 78 -18.92 -19.61 -19.78
N PHE A 79 -20.05 -19.21 -19.22
CA PHE A 79 -20.95 -20.07 -18.46
C PHE A 79 -22.02 -20.63 -19.39
N CYS A 80 -22.39 -21.90 -19.17
CA CYS A 80 -23.51 -22.52 -19.85
C CYS A 80 -24.73 -22.47 -18.92
N GLN A 81 -25.78 -21.74 -19.30
CA GLN A 81 -26.99 -21.56 -18.50
C GLN A 81 -28.18 -22.23 -19.16
N THR A 82 -28.80 -23.20 -18.50
CA THR A 82 -29.98 -23.88 -19.02
C THR A 82 -31.16 -22.90 -19.07
N VAL A 83 -31.91 -22.93 -20.16
CA VAL A 83 -33.07 -22.05 -20.37
C VAL A 83 -34.35 -22.85 -20.21
N THR A 84 -35.12 -22.56 -19.18
CA THR A 84 -36.42 -23.21 -18.96
C THR A 84 -37.53 -22.62 -19.83
N GLU A 85 -37.46 -21.32 -20.17
CA GLU A 85 -38.46 -20.59 -20.94
C GLU A 85 -37.81 -19.61 -21.94
N GLY A 86 -38.39 -19.45 -23.13
CA GLY A 86 -37.88 -18.54 -24.18
C GLY A 86 -36.79 -19.12 -25.08
N ASP A 87 -36.33 -18.36 -26.05
CA ASP A 87 -35.36 -18.87 -27.03
C ASP A 87 -33.99 -19.18 -26.39
N GLY A 88 -33.41 -20.31 -26.75
CA GLY A 88 -32.07 -20.71 -26.35
C GLY A 88 -31.31 -21.37 -27.48
N LEU A 89 -30.06 -21.72 -27.24
CA LEU A 89 -29.21 -22.43 -28.19
C LEU A 89 -29.41 -23.93 -28.02
N GLU A 90 -29.48 -24.61 -29.16
CA GLU A 90 -29.30 -26.04 -29.29
C GLU A 90 -28.13 -26.29 -30.23
N ARG A 91 -27.32 -27.30 -29.93
CA ARG A 91 -26.22 -27.72 -30.81
C ARG A 91 -26.71 -28.82 -31.72
N LEU A 92 -26.69 -28.57 -33.03
CA LEU A 92 -26.98 -29.56 -34.06
C LEU A 92 -25.69 -29.88 -34.80
N ASP A 93 -25.12 -31.06 -34.52
CA ASP A 93 -23.81 -31.52 -35.02
C ASP A 93 -22.70 -30.48 -34.79
N ASP A 94 -22.19 -29.87 -35.87
CA ASP A 94 -21.10 -28.89 -35.89
C ASP A 94 -21.61 -27.43 -35.92
N THR A 95 -22.91 -27.21 -35.67
CA THR A 95 -23.54 -25.88 -35.75
C THR A 95 -24.41 -25.58 -34.53
N TYR A 96 -24.65 -24.28 -34.30
CA TYR A 96 -25.57 -23.79 -33.28
C TYR A 96 -26.82 -23.23 -33.95
N THR A 97 -27.98 -23.56 -33.38
CA THR A 97 -29.27 -23.06 -33.82
C THR A 97 -30.06 -22.52 -32.64
N VAL A 98 -30.82 -21.46 -32.88
CA VAL A 98 -31.76 -20.92 -31.88
C VAL A 98 -33.03 -21.78 -31.92
N THR A 99 -33.43 -22.32 -30.77
CA THR A 99 -34.65 -23.14 -30.62
C THR A 99 -35.49 -22.66 -29.43
N SER A 100 -36.80 -22.87 -29.55
CA SER A 100 -37.78 -22.55 -28.51
C SER A 100 -38.30 -23.80 -27.78
N LEU A 101 -37.78 -24.99 -28.09
CA LEU A 101 -38.22 -26.28 -27.55
C LEU A 101 -36.99 -27.18 -27.29
N GLY A 102 -37.12 -28.11 -26.33
CA GLY A 102 -36.05 -29.08 -26.04
C GLY A 102 -35.06 -28.63 -24.97
N ASP A 103 -33.92 -29.31 -24.89
CA ASP A 103 -32.82 -28.97 -24.00
C ASP A 103 -31.99 -27.84 -24.61
N ARG A 104 -32.15 -26.65 -24.05
CA ARG A 104 -31.60 -25.39 -24.58
C ARG A 104 -30.79 -24.66 -23.53
N PHE A 105 -29.78 -23.93 -23.99
CA PHE A 105 -28.88 -23.20 -23.11
C PHE A 105 -28.48 -21.84 -23.68
N LEU A 106 -27.95 -20.97 -22.83
CA LEU A 106 -27.28 -19.74 -23.21
C LEU A 106 -25.80 -19.86 -22.87
N LEU A 107 -24.97 -19.34 -23.76
CA LEU A 107 -23.57 -19.12 -23.50
C LEU A 107 -23.40 -17.70 -22.97
N VAL A 108 -23.20 -17.57 -21.67
CA VAL A 108 -23.07 -16.27 -20.99
C VAL A 108 -21.60 -15.97 -20.79
N THR A 109 -21.13 -14.82 -21.25
CA THR A 109 -19.70 -14.46 -21.15
C THR A 109 -19.27 -14.38 -19.68
N ASP A 110 -18.20 -15.07 -19.32
CA ASP A 110 -17.51 -14.89 -18.05
C ASP A 110 -16.36 -13.89 -18.23
N ASP A 111 -15.39 -14.25 -19.08
CA ASP A 111 -14.27 -13.41 -19.50
C ASP A 111 -14.18 -13.33 -21.04
N GLY A 112 -13.59 -12.26 -21.55
CA GLY A 112 -13.35 -12.01 -22.97
C GLY A 112 -14.46 -11.24 -23.68
N ARG A 113 -15.23 -10.41 -22.95
CA ARG A 113 -16.27 -9.52 -23.51
C ARG A 113 -15.78 -8.64 -24.64
N GLN A 114 -14.61 -8.02 -24.46
CA GLN A 114 -13.98 -7.20 -25.50
C GLN A 114 -13.56 -8.04 -26.72
N ARG A 115 -13.16 -9.31 -26.49
CA ARG A 115 -12.87 -10.27 -27.56
C ARG A 115 -14.14 -10.61 -28.34
N ARG A 116 -15.27 -10.83 -27.66
CA ARG A 116 -16.56 -10.99 -28.34
C ARG A 116 -16.95 -9.76 -29.15
N LEU A 117 -16.83 -8.57 -28.56
CA LEU A 117 -17.16 -7.30 -29.22
C LEU A 117 -16.31 -7.09 -30.49
N ALA A 118 -14.99 -7.27 -30.39
CA ALA A 118 -14.08 -7.15 -31.53
C ALA A 118 -14.35 -8.19 -32.62
N ALA A 119 -14.72 -9.43 -32.26
CA ALA A 119 -15.11 -10.46 -33.23
C ALA A 119 -16.41 -10.09 -33.97
N ALA A 120 -17.42 -9.58 -33.26
CA ALA A 120 -18.67 -9.13 -33.87
C ALA A 120 -18.45 -7.93 -34.83
N GLU A 121 -17.62 -6.97 -34.42
CA GLU A 121 -17.24 -5.84 -35.27
C GLU A 121 -16.43 -6.29 -36.49
N LEU A 122 -15.54 -7.27 -36.34
CA LEU A 122 -14.81 -7.86 -37.46
C LEU A 122 -15.75 -8.55 -38.45
N ASN A 123 -16.77 -9.29 -37.97
CA ASN A 123 -17.80 -9.86 -38.84
C ASN A 123 -18.57 -8.78 -39.61
N ARG A 124 -18.92 -7.66 -38.95
CA ARG A 124 -19.56 -6.50 -39.61
C ARG A 124 -18.68 -5.91 -40.71
N ARG A 125 -17.37 -5.80 -40.47
CA ARG A 125 -16.40 -5.28 -41.45
C ARG A 125 -16.21 -6.24 -42.63
N ILE A 126 -16.12 -7.54 -42.37
CA ILE A 126 -16.02 -8.58 -43.42
C ILE A 126 -17.28 -8.58 -44.28
N ASP A 127 -18.47 -8.55 -43.68
CA ASP A 127 -19.74 -8.47 -44.41
C ASP A 127 -19.81 -7.21 -45.28
N TRP A 128 -19.40 -6.06 -44.73
CA TRP A 128 -19.31 -4.83 -45.49
C TRP A 128 -18.36 -4.96 -46.68
N ILE A 129 -17.19 -5.58 -46.52
CA ILE A 129 -16.23 -5.80 -47.61
C ILE A 129 -16.85 -6.72 -48.67
N VAL A 130 -17.40 -7.86 -48.27
CA VAL A 130 -18.04 -8.82 -49.17
C VAL A 130 -19.17 -8.18 -49.97
N LYS A 131 -20.00 -7.36 -49.31
CA LYS A 131 -21.12 -6.65 -49.95
C LYS A 131 -20.68 -5.62 -50.98
N ASN A 132 -19.55 -4.94 -50.74
CA ASN A 132 -19.10 -3.82 -51.56
C ASN A 132 -18.06 -4.21 -52.63
N TYR A 133 -17.30 -5.29 -52.41
CA TYR A 133 -16.17 -5.70 -53.26
C TYR A 133 -16.24 -7.17 -53.69
N GLY A 134 -17.21 -7.94 -53.20
CA GLY A 134 -17.33 -9.38 -53.44
C GLY A 134 -16.38 -10.21 -52.57
N ASN A 135 -16.31 -11.51 -52.86
CA ASN A 135 -15.61 -12.49 -52.01
C ASN A 135 -14.08 -12.49 -52.19
N ASN A 136 -13.56 -11.88 -53.27
CA ASN A 136 -12.13 -11.90 -53.62
C ASN A 136 -11.60 -10.48 -53.92
N PRO A 137 -11.64 -9.55 -52.95
CA PRO A 137 -11.10 -8.22 -53.15
C PRO A 137 -9.57 -8.26 -53.22
N THR A 138 -9.00 -7.33 -53.97
CA THR A 138 -7.54 -7.07 -54.00
C THR A 138 -7.20 -5.89 -53.10
N ALA A 139 -5.95 -5.81 -52.62
CA ALA A 139 -5.49 -4.68 -51.82
C ALA A 139 -5.70 -3.34 -52.55
N GLU A 140 -5.42 -3.31 -53.86
CA GLU A 140 -5.69 -2.13 -54.70
C GLU A 140 -7.16 -1.76 -54.72
N SER A 141 -8.07 -2.74 -54.84
CA SER A 141 -9.51 -2.45 -54.86
C SER A 141 -10.00 -1.86 -53.53
N LEU A 142 -9.45 -2.31 -52.39
CA LEU A 142 -9.82 -1.83 -51.07
C LEU A 142 -9.25 -0.44 -50.75
N LEU A 143 -8.05 -0.12 -51.26
CA LEU A 143 -7.38 1.15 -51.02
C LEU A 143 -7.80 2.27 -52.00
N ASN A 144 -8.02 1.93 -53.28
CA ASN A 144 -8.10 2.91 -54.36
C ASN A 144 -9.49 3.10 -54.96
N THR A 145 -10.42 2.17 -54.74
CA THR A 145 -11.79 2.24 -55.28
C THR A 145 -12.80 2.16 -54.16
N SER A 146 -13.20 3.29 -53.58
CA SER A 146 -14.44 3.28 -52.78
C SER A 146 -15.61 3.05 -53.76
N PRO A 147 -16.39 1.97 -53.65
CA PRO A 147 -17.56 1.72 -54.51
C PRO A 147 -18.70 2.71 -54.20
N THR A 148 -18.54 3.51 -53.14
CA THR A 148 -19.44 4.56 -52.68
C THR A 148 -18.81 5.94 -52.86
N PRO A 149 -19.59 7.01 -53.09
CA PRO A 149 -19.08 8.39 -53.19
C PRO A 149 -18.49 8.94 -51.87
N THR A 150 -18.44 8.11 -50.82
CA THR A 150 -17.90 8.44 -49.52
C THR A 150 -16.45 7.99 -49.39
N PRO A 151 -15.62 8.72 -48.63
CA PRO A 151 -14.25 8.29 -48.32
C PRO A 151 -14.25 6.88 -47.70
N PRO A 152 -13.16 6.11 -47.89
CA PRO A 152 -13.04 4.80 -47.29
C PRO A 152 -13.18 4.91 -45.77
N PRO A 153 -13.74 3.88 -45.11
CA PRO A 153 -13.91 3.91 -43.66
C PRO A 153 -12.55 4.02 -42.97
N ALA A 154 -12.47 4.81 -41.88
CA ALA A 154 -11.21 5.03 -41.15
C ALA A 154 -10.55 3.74 -40.62
N TRP A 155 -11.33 2.68 -40.39
CA TRP A 155 -10.85 1.38 -39.94
C TRP A 155 -10.19 0.54 -41.05
N LEU A 156 -10.40 0.87 -42.33
CA LEU A 156 -9.86 0.14 -43.49
C LEU A 156 -8.41 0.58 -43.74
N THR A 157 -7.52 0.25 -42.80
CA THR A 157 -6.10 0.60 -42.85
C THR A 157 -5.30 -0.40 -43.69
N GLU A 158 -4.10 0.00 -44.14
CA GLU A 158 -3.18 -0.91 -44.84
C GLU A 158 -2.85 -2.16 -43.99
N ALA A 159 -2.60 -1.98 -42.69
CA ALA A 159 -2.31 -3.09 -41.77
C ALA A 159 -3.50 -4.06 -41.64
N PHE A 160 -4.72 -3.55 -41.60
CA PHE A 160 -5.92 -4.37 -41.58
C PHE A 160 -6.06 -5.18 -42.88
N ILE A 161 -5.88 -4.54 -44.04
CA ILE A 161 -5.94 -5.19 -45.35
C ILE A 161 -4.87 -6.26 -45.49
N GLU A 162 -3.62 -5.97 -45.09
CA GLU A 162 -2.51 -6.91 -45.13
C GLU A 162 -2.84 -8.19 -44.36
N LYS A 163 -3.39 -8.06 -43.14
CA LYS A 163 -3.78 -9.22 -42.32
C LYS A 163 -5.02 -9.92 -42.87
N LEU A 164 -6.02 -9.18 -43.32
CA LEU A 164 -7.25 -9.74 -43.84
C LEU A 164 -7.00 -10.60 -45.08
N LEU A 165 -6.25 -10.08 -46.06
CA LEU A 165 -6.03 -10.74 -47.35
C LEU A 165 -5.05 -11.92 -47.29
N THR A 166 -4.41 -12.17 -46.14
CA THR A 166 -3.64 -13.41 -45.92
C THR A 166 -4.53 -14.65 -45.81
N LYS A 167 -5.85 -14.47 -45.64
CA LYS A 167 -6.82 -15.51 -45.35
C LYS A 167 -8.08 -15.35 -46.23
N PRO A 168 -8.85 -16.42 -46.47
CA PRO A 168 -10.13 -16.30 -47.15
C PRO A 168 -11.09 -15.42 -46.32
N LEU A 169 -11.94 -14.64 -46.99
CA LEU A 169 -12.98 -13.85 -46.35
C LEU A 169 -14.10 -14.75 -45.83
N LEU A 170 -13.94 -15.22 -44.60
CA LEU A 170 -14.91 -16.04 -43.88
C LEU A 170 -15.31 -15.34 -42.58
N PRO A 171 -16.51 -15.62 -42.05
CA PRO A 171 -16.93 -15.10 -40.75
C PRO A 171 -16.01 -15.61 -39.65
N ILE A 172 -15.86 -14.80 -38.61
CA ILE A 172 -15.15 -15.10 -37.38
C ILE A 172 -16.06 -15.87 -36.44
N ALA A 173 -15.55 -16.98 -35.90
CA ALA A 173 -16.14 -17.70 -34.78
C ALA A 173 -15.09 -17.85 -33.66
N LEU A 174 -15.52 -17.97 -32.41
CA LEU A 174 -14.66 -17.98 -31.23
C LEU A 174 -14.56 -19.37 -30.62
N ARG A 175 -13.37 -19.77 -30.17
CA ARG A 175 -13.23 -20.96 -29.31
C ARG A 175 -13.76 -20.63 -27.93
N CYS A 176 -14.63 -21.46 -27.38
CA CYS A 176 -15.14 -21.28 -26.03
C CYS A 176 -14.45 -22.21 -25.05
N ILE A 177 -14.28 -21.75 -23.81
CA ILE A 177 -14.00 -22.56 -22.62
C ILE A 177 -15.19 -22.41 -21.69
N VAL A 178 -15.80 -23.52 -21.29
CA VAL A 178 -16.91 -23.53 -20.35
C VAL A 178 -16.36 -23.55 -18.93
N ALA A 179 -16.50 -22.43 -18.21
CA ALA A 179 -16.06 -22.29 -16.83
C ALA A 179 -16.99 -23.01 -15.83
N GLY A 180 -18.28 -23.08 -16.16
CA GLY A 180 -19.28 -23.71 -15.32
C GLY A 180 -20.62 -23.85 -16.02
N GLU A 181 -21.44 -24.74 -15.48
CA GLU A 181 -22.81 -25.01 -15.93
C GLU A 181 -23.79 -24.62 -14.83
N ASP A 182 -24.88 -23.94 -15.20
CA ASP A 182 -25.96 -23.53 -14.31
C ASP A 182 -25.46 -22.82 -13.05
N VAL A 183 -24.43 -21.98 -13.25
CA VAL A 183 -23.77 -21.19 -12.20
C VAL A 183 -24.75 -20.15 -11.68
N ASP A 184 -24.80 -19.95 -10.37
CA ASP A 184 -25.58 -18.85 -9.78
C ASP A 184 -24.95 -17.51 -10.17
N LEU A 185 -25.53 -16.88 -11.18
CA LEU A 185 -25.06 -15.59 -11.70
C LEU A 185 -25.26 -14.45 -10.69
N ASN A 186 -26.02 -14.66 -9.61
CA ASN A 186 -26.19 -13.69 -8.53
C ASN A 186 -25.14 -13.81 -7.42
N ASP A 187 -24.17 -14.73 -7.54
CA ASP A 187 -23.07 -14.84 -6.60
C ASP A 187 -22.04 -13.69 -6.80
N PRO A 188 -21.81 -12.83 -5.78
CA PRO A 188 -20.80 -11.78 -5.84
C PRO A 188 -19.38 -12.28 -6.11
N ALA A 189 -19.08 -13.55 -5.78
CA ALA A 189 -17.78 -14.16 -6.02
C ALA A 189 -17.40 -14.17 -7.51
N LEU A 190 -18.38 -14.20 -8.43
CA LEU A 190 -18.13 -14.14 -9.87
C LEU A 190 -17.43 -12.84 -10.28
N LEU A 191 -17.95 -11.70 -9.82
CA LEU A 191 -17.37 -10.40 -10.13
C LEU A 191 -16.02 -10.22 -9.43
N ILE A 192 -15.87 -10.71 -8.19
CA ILE A 192 -14.59 -10.69 -7.46
C ILE A 192 -13.52 -11.49 -8.20
N ASN A 193 -13.86 -12.70 -8.67
CA ASN A 193 -12.93 -13.55 -9.40
C ASN A 193 -12.53 -12.91 -10.75
N ASN A 194 -13.47 -12.29 -11.45
CA ASN A 194 -13.19 -11.54 -12.68
C ASN A 194 -12.28 -10.32 -12.44
N LEU A 195 -12.43 -9.62 -11.31
CA LEU A 195 -11.56 -8.52 -10.92
C LEU A 195 -10.15 -8.97 -10.50
N ARG A 196 -10.03 -10.16 -9.88
CA ARG A 196 -8.75 -10.77 -9.51
C ARG A 196 -8.01 -11.38 -10.70
N ALA A 197 -8.73 -11.76 -11.75
CA ALA A 197 -8.15 -12.34 -12.95
C ALA A 197 -7.10 -11.39 -13.57
N LYS A 198 -6.20 -11.95 -14.38
CA LYS A 198 -5.13 -11.16 -15.02
C LYS A 198 -5.73 -9.94 -15.73
N LYS A 199 -5.01 -8.80 -15.65
CA LYS A 199 -5.39 -7.58 -16.36
C LYS A 199 -5.70 -7.93 -17.82
N ALA A 200 -6.92 -7.61 -18.22
CA ALA A 200 -7.36 -7.90 -19.57
C ALA A 200 -6.57 -7.09 -20.60
N THR A 201 -6.55 -7.59 -21.84
CA THR A 201 -5.88 -6.93 -22.98
C THR A 201 -6.32 -5.48 -23.14
N ILE A 202 -7.61 -5.21 -22.94
CA ILE A 202 -8.17 -3.86 -22.91
C ILE A 202 -8.37 -3.45 -21.46
N ASN A 203 -7.71 -2.37 -21.08
CA ASN A 203 -7.72 -1.89 -19.70
C ASN A 203 -9.12 -1.47 -19.28
N THR A 204 -9.56 -1.89 -18.10
CA THR A 204 -10.85 -1.48 -17.53
C THR A 204 -10.73 -0.02 -17.05
N PRO A 205 -11.50 0.93 -17.63
CA PRO A 205 -11.47 2.33 -17.21
C PRO A 205 -11.92 2.52 -15.76
N LEU A 206 -11.45 3.57 -15.10
CA LEU A 206 -11.79 3.88 -13.71
C LEU A 206 -13.31 3.98 -13.47
N ARG A 207 -14.07 4.55 -14.43
CA ARG A 207 -15.54 4.61 -14.35
C ARG A 207 -16.20 3.23 -14.24
N VAL A 208 -15.65 2.24 -14.94
CA VAL A 208 -16.17 0.87 -14.96
C VAL A 208 -15.78 0.16 -13.66
N LEU A 209 -14.53 0.32 -13.23
CA LEU A 209 -14.07 -0.17 -11.91
C LEU A 209 -14.91 0.41 -10.77
N ALA A 210 -15.25 1.70 -10.82
CA ALA A 210 -16.12 2.33 -9.83
C ALA A 210 -17.49 1.67 -9.77
N LYS A 211 -18.14 1.43 -10.92
CA LYS A 211 -19.43 0.70 -10.99
C LYS A 211 -19.33 -0.71 -10.40
N GLN A 212 -18.27 -1.44 -10.75
CA GLN A 212 -18.02 -2.79 -10.22
C GLN A 212 -17.85 -2.78 -8.70
N TYR A 213 -17.06 -1.84 -8.15
CA TYR A 213 -16.87 -1.69 -6.71
C TYR A 213 -18.13 -1.25 -5.99
N SER A 214 -18.88 -0.28 -6.54
CA SER A 214 -20.16 0.15 -5.97
C SER A 214 -21.17 -0.99 -5.90
N LYS A 215 -21.20 -1.87 -6.91
CA LYS A 215 -22.07 -3.06 -6.90
C LYS A 215 -21.68 -4.03 -5.79
N LEU A 216 -20.38 -4.30 -5.61
CA LEU A 216 -19.88 -5.17 -4.54
C LEU A 216 -20.03 -4.56 -3.14
N LEU A 217 -19.93 -3.25 -3.00
CA LEU A 217 -20.21 -2.57 -1.72
C LEU A 217 -21.68 -2.67 -1.31
N GLY A 218 -22.59 -2.90 -2.26
CA GLY A 218 -24.00 -3.19 -2.00
C GLY A 218 -24.27 -4.60 -1.45
N THR A 219 -23.27 -5.49 -1.42
CA THR A 219 -23.44 -6.89 -0.99
C THR A 219 -22.84 -7.20 0.37
N LYS A 220 -23.07 -8.43 0.82
CA LYS A 220 -22.45 -9.01 2.00
C LYS A 220 -21.24 -9.86 1.60
N ASN A 221 -20.22 -9.84 2.45
CA ASN A 221 -19.00 -10.63 2.32
C ASN A 221 -19.25 -12.11 2.66
N SER A 222 -18.19 -12.92 2.54
CA SER A 222 -18.19 -14.35 2.89
C SER A 222 -18.57 -14.65 4.35
N LYS A 223 -18.51 -13.67 5.25
CA LYS A 223 -18.93 -13.77 6.66
C LYS A 223 -20.36 -13.27 6.91
N GLY A 224 -21.07 -12.83 5.87
CA GLY A 224 -22.42 -12.27 5.97
C GLY A 224 -22.49 -10.80 6.42
N GLU A 225 -21.35 -10.12 6.54
CA GLU A 225 -21.25 -8.71 6.91
C GLU A 225 -21.21 -7.82 5.66
N PRO A 226 -21.67 -6.55 5.69
CA PRO A 226 -21.56 -5.66 4.54
C PRO A 226 -20.11 -5.46 4.09
N HIS A 227 -19.87 -5.40 2.77
CA HIS A 227 -18.55 -5.02 2.28
C HIS A 227 -18.24 -3.55 2.65
N THR A 228 -17.03 -3.34 3.15
CA THR A 228 -16.42 -2.02 3.32
C THR A 228 -15.29 -1.90 2.30
N ILE A 229 -14.78 -0.69 2.08
CA ILE A 229 -13.64 -0.47 1.18
C ILE A 229 -12.44 -1.33 1.60
N ALA A 230 -12.18 -1.43 2.92
CA ALA A 230 -11.07 -2.21 3.45
C ALA A 230 -11.27 -3.73 3.25
N THR A 231 -12.47 -4.25 3.50
CA THR A 231 -12.75 -5.69 3.31
C THR A 231 -12.74 -6.06 1.83
N LEU A 232 -13.31 -5.23 0.96
CA LEU A 232 -13.29 -5.44 -0.49
C LEU A 232 -11.86 -5.39 -1.04
N ALA A 233 -11.04 -4.44 -0.60
CA ALA A 233 -9.64 -4.34 -1.00
C ALA A 233 -8.83 -5.59 -0.59
N THR A 234 -9.03 -6.06 0.65
CA THR A 234 -8.41 -7.29 1.16
C THR A 234 -8.84 -8.50 0.33
N GLU A 235 -10.13 -8.60 0.04
CA GLU A 235 -10.66 -9.72 -0.74
C GLU A 235 -10.15 -9.68 -2.17
N MET A 236 -10.04 -8.52 -2.81
CA MET A 236 -9.47 -8.41 -4.15
C MET A 236 -7.94 -8.54 -4.21
N GLY A 237 -7.23 -8.47 -3.08
CA GLY A 237 -5.77 -8.44 -3.04
C GLY A 237 -5.18 -7.14 -3.58
N VAL A 238 -5.89 -6.01 -3.44
CA VAL A 238 -5.43 -4.69 -3.88
C VAL A 238 -5.30 -3.73 -2.69
N ALA A 239 -4.53 -2.65 -2.85
CA ALA A 239 -4.41 -1.63 -1.82
C ALA A 239 -5.75 -0.90 -1.60
N HIS A 240 -6.06 -0.55 -0.35
CA HIS A 240 -7.24 0.23 0.03
C HIS A 240 -7.43 1.47 -0.85
N ASP A 241 -6.34 2.21 -1.08
CA ASP A 241 -6.35 3.45 -1.87
C ASP A 241 -6.71 3.22 -3.34
N THR A 242 -6.50 2.02 -3.88
CA THR A 242 -6.89 1.67 -5.27
C THR A 242 -8.41 1.63 -5.40
N VAL A 243 -9.08 0.94 -4.47
CA VAL A 243 -10.55 0.85 -4.44
C VAL A 243 -11.14 2.23 -4.14
N ALA A 244 -10.61 2.92 -3.13
CA ALA A 244 -11.08 4.23 -2.74
C ALA A 244 -10.95 5.26 -3.88
N SER A 245 -9.79 5.30 -4.56
CA SER A 245 -9.55 6.25 -5.67
C SER A 245 -10.48 6.03 -6.87
N ALA A 246 -10.81 4.78 -7.19
CA ALA A 246 -11.77 4.48 -8.25
C ALA A 246 -13.19 4.94 -7.87
N LEU A 247 -13.60 4.73 -6.62
CA LEU A 247 -14.89 5.23 -6.13
C LEU A 247 -14.92 6.77 -6.14
N TYR A 248 -13.87 7.42 -5.65
CA TYR A 248 -13.76 8.88 -5.67
C TYR A 248 -13.79 9.47 -7.08
N TYR A 249 -13.25 8.77 -8.07
CA TYR A 249 -13.35 9.20 -9.47
C TYR A 249 -14.81 9.37 -9.92
N SER A 250 -15.74 8.55 -9.42
CA SER A 250 -17.17 8.68 -9.78
C SER A 250 -17.84 9.95 -9.22
N GLU A 251 -17.24 10.58 -8.20
CA GLU A 251 -17.74 11.81 -7.56
C GLU A 251 -17.17 13.09 -8.20
N VAL A 252 -16.21 12.96 -9.12
CA VAL A 252 -15.53 14.08 -9.79
C VAL A 252 -16.39 14.62 -10.93
N ALA A 253 -16.39 15.96 -11.11
CA ALA A 253 -17.07 16.62 -12.23
C ALA A 253 -16.62 16.06 -13.60
N GLN A 254 -17.52 16.08 -14.60
CA GLN A 254 -17.26 15.43 -15.90
C GLN A 254 -16.02 16.00 -16.62
N ASP A 255 -15.85 17.33 -16.66
CA ASP A 255 -14.70 17.97 -17.32
C ASP A 255 -13.35 17.54 -16.71
N LEU A 256 -13.31 17.31 -15.39
CA LEU A 256 -12.10 16.80 -14.73
C LEU A 256 -11.88 15.33 -15.06
N ARG A 257 -12.95 14.52 -15.15
CA ARG A 257 -12.85 13.11 -15.58
C ARG A 257 -12.30 13.02 -16.99
N ASP A 258 -12.78 13.85 -17.90
CA ASP A 258 -12.27 13.91 -19.28
C ASP A 258 -10.78 14.30 -19.32
N ALA A 259 -10.37 15.24 -18.45
CA ALA A 259 -8.95 15.62 -18.32
C ALA A 259 -8.09 14.49 -17.73
N ILE A 260 -8.61 13.71 -16.77
CA ILE A 260 -7.92 12.54 -16.19
C ILE A 260 -7.79 11.44 -17.25
N ASP A 261 -8.87 11.13 -17.97
CA ASP A 261 -8.90 10.10 -19.01
C ASP A 261 -7.95 10.47 -20.18
N ALA A 262 -7.89 11.76 -20.54
CA ALA A 262 -6.93 12.30 -21.50
C ALA A 262 -5.49 12.42 -20.96
N LYS A 263 -5.23 11.94 -19.73
CA LYS A 263 -3.92 12.02 -19.04
C LYS A 263 -3.36 13.44 -18.91
N ARG A 264 -4.22 14.46 -18.97
CA ARG A 264 -3.83 15.87 -18.78
C ARG A 264 -3.63 16.23 -17.32
N VAL A 265 -4.19 15.44 -16.40
CA VAL A 265 -4.01 15.62 -14.95
C VAL A 265 -4.02 14.26 -14.26
N ALA A 266 -3.19 14.09 -13.23
CA ALA A 266 -3.16 12.86 -12.45
C ALA A 266 -4.39 12.76 -11.52
N LEU A 267 -5.01 11.58 -11.45
CA LEU A 267 -6.12 11.28 -10.52
C LEU A 267 -5.79 11.69 -9.07
N ARG A 268 -4.55 11.42 -8.62
CA ARG A 268 -4.09 11.75 -7.27
C ARG A 268 -4.19 13.25 -6.96
N LEU A 269 -4.04 14.13 -7.95
CA LEU A 269 -4.20 15.57 -7.75
C LEU A 269 -5.68 15.95 -7.60
N CYS A 270 -6.57 15.22 -8.25
CA CYS A 270 -8.01 15.47 -8.19
C CYS A 270 -8.66 14.95 -6.91
N VAL A 271 -8.25 13.78 -6.40
CA VAL A 271 -8.97 13.10 -5.30
C VAL A 271 -8.14 12.66 -4.08
N ILE A 272 -6.80 12.76 -4.10
CA ILE A 272 -5.95 12.32 -2.98
C ILE A 272 -5.25 13.51 -2.32
N GLY A 273 -5.22 13.50 -0.98
CA GLY A 273 -4.53 14.50 -0.17
C GLY A 273 -5.38 15.74 0.16
N ARG A 274 -4.94 16.52 1.16
CA ARG A 274 -5.67 17.71 1.63
C ARG A 274 -5.85 18.78 0.54
N GLU A 275 -4.89 18.89 -0.35
CA GLU A 275 -4.86 19.87 -1.45
C GLU A 275 -5.57 19.39 -2.72
N CYS A 276 -6.35 18.30 -2.69
CA CYS A 276 -7.00 17.82 -3.90
C CYS A 276 -8.09 18.77 -4.42
N ILE A 277 -8.46 18.65 -5.70
CA ILE A 277 -9.47 19.52 -6.32
C ILE A 277 -10.88 19.20 -5.84
N ALA A 278 -11.23 17.91 -5.71
CA ALA A 278 -12.63 17.50 -5.57
C ALA A 278 -13.19 17.60 -4.14
N TYR A 279 -12.35 17.70 -3.11
CA TYR A 279 -12.79 17.59 -1.71
C TYR A 279 -12.32 18.75 -0.82
N GLY A 280 -13.18 19.22 0.06
CA GLY A 280 -12.85 20.05 1.21
C GLY A 280 -12.53 19.19 2.44
N PHE A 281 -11.81 19.77 3.40
CA PHE A 281 -11.47 19.10 4.66
C PHE A 281 -11.85 19.99 5.85
N GLU A 282 -12.68 19.47 6.74
CA GLU A 282 -12.99 20.06 8.04
C GLU A 282 -12.31 19.21 9.12
N GLY A 283 -11.09 19.61 9.51
CA GLY A 283 -10.22 18.82 10.38
C GLY A 283 -9.78 17.49 9.73
N LYS A 284 -10.36 16.38 10.19
CA LYS A 284 -10.11 15.03 9.63
C LYS A 284 -11.24 14.57 8.69
N THR A 285 -12.35 15.30 8.64
CA THR A 285 -13.52 14.92 7.84
C THR A 285 -13.34 15.39 6.41
N ARG A 286 -13.50 14.47 5.45
CA ARG A 286 -13.47 14.73 4.02
C ARG A 286 -14.89 15.00 3.53
N THR A 287 -15.08 16.08 2.78
CA THR A 287 -16.38 16.47 2.22
C THR A 287 -16.25 16.76 0.73
N LEU A 288 -17.14 16.21 -0.09
CA LEU A 288 -17.16 16.47 -1.53
C LEU A 288 -17.55 17.93 -1.79
N LEU A 289 -16.80 18.62 -2.65
CA LEU A 289 -17.15 19.98 -3.09
C LEU A 289 -18.23 19.93 -4.18
N SER A 290 -19.03 20.98 -4.28
CA SER A 290 -20.03 21.07 -5.37
C SER A 290 -19.33 21.11 -6.73
N GLU A 291 -20.03 20.69 -7.78
CA GLU A 291 -19.48 20.69 -9.15
C GLU A 291 -18.95 22.07 -9.55
N ASP A 292 -19.69 23.14 -9.29
CA ASP A 292 -19.26 24.52 -9.57
C ASP A 292 -17.95 24.89 -8.84
N GLN A 293 -17.77 24.44 -7.60
CA GLN A 293 -16.54 24.67 -6.84
C GLN A 293 -15.37 23.89 -7.43
N GLN A 294 -15.58 22.64 -7.83
CA GLN A 294 -14.56 21.83 -8.48
C GLN A 294 -14.12 22.47 -9.80
N LEU A 295 -15.07 22.91 -10.63
CA LEU A 295 -14.80 23.55 -11.92
C LEU A 295 -14.14 24.94 -11.75
N ALA A 296 -14.51 25.71 -10.73
CA ALA A 296 -13.85 26.98 -10.43
C ALA A 296 -12.36 26.78 -10.06
N ILE A 297 -12.06 25.81 -9.20
CA ILE A 297 -10.68 25.46 -8.83
C ILE A 297 -9.91 24.97 -10.07
N TRP A 298 -10.53 24.11 -10.88
CA TRP A 298 -9.93 23.58 -12.10
C TRP A 298 -9.63 24.66 -13.14
N GLY A 299 -10.57 25.58 -13.39
CA GLY A 299 -10.39 26.69 -14.33
C GLY A 299 -9.30 27.68 -13.91
N GLU A 300 -9.15 27.95 -12.61
CA GLU A 300 -8.01 28.72 -12.08
C GLU A 300 -6.69 27.95 -12.22
N LEU A 301 -6.70 26.63 -12.01
CA LEU A 301 -5.51 25.80 -12.16
C LEU A 301 -5.03 25.77 -13.61
N LEU A 302 -5.94 25.60 -14.58
CA LEU A 302 -5.63 25.69 -16.01
C LEU A 302 -5.03 27.05 -16.38
N ARG A 303 -5.56 28.15 -15.81
CA ARG A 303 -5.00 29.50 -16.02
C ARG A 303 -3.62 29.67 -15.39
N ALA A 304 -3.39 29.12 -14.20
CA ALA A 304 -2.11 29.22 -13.50
C ALA A 304 -0.99 28.43 -14.19
N PHE A 305 -1.33 27.30 -14.80
CA PHE A 305 -0.38 26.47 -15.53
C PHE A 305 -0.29 26.80 -17.01
N ALA A 306 -1.12 27.74 -17.51
CA ALA A 306 -1.20 28.24 -18.88
C ALA A 306 -0.52 27.29 -19.85
N VAL A 307 -1.12 26.09 -20.00
CA VAL A 307 -0.49 24.98 -20.69
C VAL A 307 -0.33 25.40 -22.15
N GLU A 308 0.86 25.89 -22.51
CA GLU A 308 1.39 25.67 -23.85
C GLU A 308 1.23 24.18 -24.10
N ALA A 309 0.60 23.85 -25.22
CA ALA A 309 0.24 22.52 -25.64
C ALA A 309 1.48 21.62 -25.92
N GLY A 310 2.35 21.44 -24.94
CA GLY A 310 3.43 20.47 -24.91
C GLY A 310 3.00 19.30 -24.04
N ASP A 311 2.39 18.29 -24.66
CA ASP A 311 2.25 16.84 -24.37
C ASP A 311 2.32 16.23 -22.95
N GLY A 312 2.62 16.96 -21.87
CA GLY A 312 2.95 16.40 -20.55
C GLY A 312 1.86 16.50 -19.47
N GLY A 313 0.79 17.27 -19.69
CA GLY A 313 -0.24 17.51 -18.66
C GLY A 313 0.26 18.26 -17.41
N ILE A 314 -0.60 18.41 -16.40
CA ILE A 314 -0.27 19.04 -15.11
C ILE A 314 0.30 17.97 -14.17
N PRO A 315 1.58 18.08 -13.75
CA PRO A 315 2.21 17.07 -12.91
C PRO A 315 1.73 17.14 -11.45
N ASP A 316 1.62 15.98 -10.79
CA ASP A 316 1.40 15.90 -9.34
C ASP A 316 2.73 16.01 -8.58
N ASN A 317 3.19 17.24 -8.35
CA ASN A 317 4.40 17.52 -7.58
C ASN A 317 4.16 18.59 -6.50
N ALA A 318 5.16 18.80 -5.63
CA ALA A 318 5.05 19.75 -4.52
C ALA A 318 4.77 21.20 -4.96
N ALA A 319 5.24 21.61 -6.14
CA ALA A 319 4.98 22.95 -6.67
C ALA A 319 3.52 23.09 -7.10
N THR A 320 2.99 22.13 -7.87
CA THR A 320 1.57 22.07 -8.26
C THR A 320 0.66 22.06 -7.03
N ARG A 321 1.00 21.25 -6.02
CA ARG A 321 0.25 21.18 -4.75
C ARG A 321 0.22 22.53 -4.01
N ARG A 322 1.31 23.32 -4.04
CA ARG A 322 1.36 24.67 -3.43
C ARG A 322 0.51 25.69 -4.19
N VAL A 323 0.53 25.64 -5.52
CA VAL A 323 -0.34 26.49 -6.36
C VAL A 323 -1.80 26.17 -6.10
N LEU A 324 -2.13 24.87 -6.09
CA LEU A 324 -3.49 24.39 -5.85
C LEU A 324 -4.01 24.78 -4.47
N ARG A 325 -3.17 24.72 -3.41
CA ARG A 325 -3.50 25.27 -2.08
C ARG A 325 -3.95 26.73 -2.14
N THR A 326 -3.21 27.55 -2.89
CA THR A 326 -3.49 29.00 -3.00
C THR A 326 -4.77 29.26 -3.76
N ILE A 327 -5.00 28.52 -4.85
CA ILE A 327 -6.24 28.59 -5.64
C ILE A 327 -7.43 28.17 -4.79
N LYS A 328 -7.32 27.03 -4.10
CA LYS A 328 -8.38 26.47 -3.26
C LYS A 328 -8.75 27.40 -2.10
N ALA A 329 -7.77 28.02 -1.45
CA ALA A 329 -8.01 29.01 -0.40
C ALA A 329 -8.79 30.23 -0.91
N LYS A 330 -8.56 30.66 -2.16
CA LYS A 330 -9.32 31.75 -2.80
C LYS A 330 -10.71 31.30 -3.24
N ALA A 331 -10.80 30.16 -3.91
CA ALA A 331 -12.04 29.63 -4.47
C ALA A 331 -13.04 29.23 -3.37
N LEU A 332 -12.55 28.77 -2.21
CA LEU A 332 -13.37 28.35 -1.08
C LEU A 332 -13.48 29.44 -0.02
N ALA A 333 -12.99 30.66 -0.26
CA ALA A 333 -13.07 31.76 0.70
C ALA A 333 -14.52 32.03 1.14
N GLY A 334 -14.76 32.13 2.45
CA GLY A 334 -16.10 32.33 3.01
C GLY A 334 -16.94 31.05 3.15
N THR A 335 -16.40 29.87 2.80
CA THR A 335 -17.01 28.57 3.12
C THR A 335 -16.40 27.98 4.40
N ALA A 336 -17.02 26.93 4.95
CA ALA A 336 -16.48 26.18 6.09
C ALA A 336 -15.07 25.60 5.84
N PHE A 337 -14.66 25.49 4.56
CA PHE A 337 -13.37 24.94 4.14
C PHE A 337 -12.26 25.99 4.00
N ALA A 338 -12.57 27.29 4.10
CA ALA A 338 -11.64 28.40 3.87
C ALA A 338 -10.52 28.52 4.92
N ASP A 339 -10.82 28.16 6.17
CA ASP A 339 -10.07 28.64 7.36
C ASP A 339 -9.44 27.54 8.23
N VAL A 340 -9.53 26.28 7.83
CA VAL A 340 -9.08 25.15 8.66
C VAL A 340 -7.56 25.15 8.85
N GLU A 341 -6.75 25.50 7.85
CA GLU A 341 -5.29 25.56 7.99
C GLU A 341 -4.74 26.85 8.64
N LYS A 342 -5.48 27.95 8.58
CA LYS A 342 -5.05 29.24 9.15
C LYS A 342 -5.07 29.19 10.69
N ARG A 343 -6.02 28.44 11.26
CA ARG A 343 -6.10 28.14 12.70
C ARG A 343 -4.97 27.23 13.20
N GLU A 344 -4.55 26.23 12.43
CA GLU A 344 -3.47 25.31 12.83
C GLU A 344 -2.06 25.93 12.70
N ARG A 345 -1.81 26.77 11.68
CA ARG A 345 -0.53 27.51 11.55
C ARG A 345 -0.31 28.56 12.64
N ALA A 346 -1.37 29.16 13.19
CA ALA A 346 -1.26 30.07 14.32
C ALA A 346 -0.71 29.34 15.57
N GLY A 347 -1.11 28.09 15.78
CA GLY A 347 -0.57 27.23 16.85
C GLY A 347 0.89 26.84 16.63
N ALA A 348 1.27 26.44 15.42
CA ALA A 348 2.66 26.05 15.09
C ALA A 348 3.63 27.24 15.11
N LYS A 349 3.19 28.43 14.69
CA LYS A 349 4.00 29.65 14.73
C LYS A 349 4.22 30.12 16.18
N ALA A 350 3.20 30.01 17.04
CA ALA A 350 3.34 30.31 18.47
C ALA A 350 4.31 29.34 19.17
N ALA A 351 4.34 28.06 18.76
CA ALA A 351 5.28 27.07 19.30
C ALA A 351 6.73 27.35 18.86
N ASN A 352 6.97 27.75 17.60
CA ASN A 352 8.31 28.11 17.13
C ASN A 352 8.82 29.44 17.71
N GLU A 353 7.95 30.45 17.88
CA GLU A 353 8.34 31.70 18.54
C GLU A 353 8.66 31.50 20.04
N ALA A 354 8.07 30.49 20.68
CA ALA A 354 8.45 30.06 22.03
C ALA A 354 9.83 29.36 22.05
N ALA A 355 10.13 28.55 21.02
CA ALA A 355 11.43 27.90 20.85
C ALA A 355 12.56 28.89 20.50
N ASP A 356 12.28 29.97 19.76
CA ASP A 356 13.30 30.98 19.44
C ASP A 356 13.67 31.83 20.68
N ARG A 357 12.71 32.10 21.57
CA ARG A 357 12.99 32.73 22.87
C ARG A 357 13.84 31.83 23.78
N TYR A 358 13.67 30.51 23.66
CA TYR A 358 14.44 29.49 24.37
C TYR A 358 15.91 29.48 23.94
N VAL A 359 16.17 29.61 22.63
CA VAL A 359 17.54 29.64 22.07
C VAL A 359 18.26 30.94 22.41
N ALA A 360 17.56 32.08 22.38
CA ALA A 360 18.16 33.38 22.73
C ALA A 360 18.58 33.47 24.21
N ALA A 361 17.87 32.77 25.11
CA ALA A 361 18.22 32.68 26.53
C ALA A 361 19.44 31.75 26.78
N ALA A 362 19.66 30.76 25.92
CA ALA A 362 20.76 29.80 26.04
C ALA A 362 22.13 30.35 25.60
N THR A 363 22.16 31.39 24.77
CA THR A 363 23.40 31.94 24.19
C THR A 363 24.05 33.07 24.99
N ALA A 364 23.50 33.47 26.15
CA ALA A 364 23.92 34.68 26.88
C ALA A 364 24.69 34.43 28.20
N ALA A 365 25.04 33.19 28.56
CA ALA A 365 25.71 32.92 29.85
C ALA A 365 27.01 32.12 29.68
N ASP A 366 28.16 32.80 29.85
CA ASP A 366 29.46 32.17 30.09
C ASP A 366 29.42 31.43 31.44
N VAL A 367 29.74 30.13 31.43
CA VAL A 367 29.78 29.28 32.63
C VAL A 367 31.23 29.03 33.05
N ASP A 368 31.59 29.48 34.25
CA ASP A 368 32.86 29.20 34.93
C ASP A 368 32.89 27.76 35.46
N THR A 369 33.83 26.94 34.98
CA THR A 369 33.98 25.52 35.31
C THR A 369 35.04 25.22 36.36
N SER A 370 35.55 26.23 37.08
CA SER A 370 36.66 26.09 38.04
C SER A 370 36.40 25.14 39.22
N ALA A 371 35.14 24.84 39.55
CA ALA A 371 34.78 23.92 40.64
C ALA A 371 34.90 22.42 40.30
N LEU A 372 35.13 22.04 39.04
CA LEU A 372 35.06 20.63 38.59
C LEU A 372 36.41 19.88 38.53
N ASP A 373 37.55 20.58 38.61
CA ASP A 373 38.87 19.95 38.55
C ASP A 373 39.29 19.26 39.87
N ASP A 374 38.63 19.59 41.00
CA ASP A 374 38.97 19.05 42.32
C ASP A 374 38.42 17.63 42.59
N MET A 375 37.64 17.06 41.66
CA MET A 375 36.99 15.74 41.81
C MET A 375 37.73 14.59 41.10
N SER A 376 38.97 14.80 40.63
CA SER A 376 39.78 13.77 39.95
C SER A 376 40.60 12.85 40.87
N LYS A 377 40.36 12.87 42.20
CA LYS A 377 41.01 11.93 43.13
C LYS A 377 40.23 10.60 43.22
N PRO A 378 40.88 9.43 43.01
CA PRO A 378 40.21 8.14 43.08
C PRO A 378 39.83 7.76 44.51
N LEU A 379 38.54 7.43 44.72
CA LEU A 379 37.99 6.78 45.91
C LEU A 379 38.46 5.32 45.99
N HIS A 380 39.68 5.09 46.47
CA HIS A 380 40.12 3.77 46.95
C HIS A 380 40.85 3.91 48.28
N ARG A 381 40.09 4.20 49.34
CA ARG A 381 40.34 3.92 50.77
C ARG A 381 39.41 4.80 51.60
N VAL A 382 38.18 4.36 51.83
CA VAL A 382 37.46 4.58 53.11
C VAL A 382 36.40 3.49 53.25
N ALA A 383 36.85 2.28 53.55
CA ALA A 383 36.06 1.26 54.22
C ALA A 383 37.03 0.37 55.00
N ALA A 384 37.74 0.98 55.95
CA ALA A 384 38.36 0.29 57.05
C ALA A 384 38.55 1.30 58.18
N GLU A 385 37.80 1.05 59.24
CA GLU A 385 38.18 1.29 60.64
C GLU A 385 37.96 2.68 61.25
N ALA A 386 37.08 2.61 62.24
CA ALA A 386 36.83 3.48 63.36
C ALA A 386 38.07 4.13 64.01
N ASN A 387 37.76 5.28 64.61
CA ASN A 387 38.35 5.89 65.81
C ASN A 387 39.64 6.73 65.71
N GLU A 388 39.53 7.87 66.39
CA GLU A 388 40.54 8.69 67.08
C GLU A 388 41.32 9.76 66.30
N ASP A 389 40.93 11.01 66.63
CA ASP A 389 41.72 12.17 67.05
C ASP A 389 42.87 12.77 66.21
N ALA A 390 42.67 14.08 66.01
CA ALA A 390 43.62 15.18 66.19
C ALA A 390 44.87 15.33 65.29
N SER A 391 44.81 16.42 64.51
CA SER A 391 45.82 17.50 64.40
C SER A 391 47.05 17.35 63.48
N GLU A 392 47.21 18.45 62.72
CA GLU A 392 48.47 19.12 62.31
C GLU A 392 49.25 18.73 61.01
N ARG A 393 49.27 19.74 60.11
CA ARG A 393 50.44 20.38 59.45
C ARG A 393 51.25 19.71 58.31
N SER A 394 51.22 20.45 57.19
CA SER A 394 52.38 20.98 56.41
C SER A 394 52.96 20.19 55.21
N GLY A 395 52.90 20.82 54.03
CA GLY A 395 54.06 21.39 53.34
C GLY A 395 55.09 20.52 52.56
N LYS A 396 55.19 20.83 51.25
CA LYS A 396 56.39 20.88 50.36
C LYS A 396 56.87 19.64 49.55
N ARG A 397 56.75 19.79 48.22
CA ARG A 397 57.81 20.01 47.19
C ARG A 397 58.81 18.87 46.80
N SER A 398 58.71 18.46 45.51
CA SER A 398 59.79 18.35 44.47
C SER A 398 60.61 17.07 44.21
N LYS A 399 60.74 16.82 42.87
CA LYS A 399 61.81 16.20 42.02
C LYS A 399 61.84 14.66 41.92
N ASN A 400 61.59 14.02 40.77
CA ASN A 400 62.22 14.04 39.41
C ASN A 400 63.48 13.15 39.35
N THR A 401 63.46 12.01 38.63
CA THR A 401 64.23 11.72 37.39
C THR A 401 64.25 10.24 36.94
N THR A 402 63.97 10.06 35.63
CA THR A 402 64.59 9.17 34.60
C THR A 402 64.51 7.64 34.64
N ALA A 403 63.99 7.06 33.54
CA ALA A 403 64.46 5.82 32.91
C ALA A 403 64.01 5.71 31.43
N ALA A 404 64.84 5.09 30.59
CA ALA A 404 64.51 4.50 29.29
C ALA A 404 65.53 3.38 28.99
N PRO A 405 65.33 2.45 28.03
CA PRO A 405 64.17 1.60 27.63
C PRO A 405 64.59 0.08 27.68
N PRO A 406 64.00 -0.98 27.02
CA PRO A 406 62.84 -1.12 26.10
C PRO A 406 61.90 -2.37 26.34
N SER A 407 60.87 -2.50 25.48
CA SER A 407 60.02 -3.68 25.14
C SER A 407 58.80 -4.08 26.02
N ALA A 408 57.70 -4.45 25.33
CA ALA A 408 56.25 -4.39 25.66
C ALA A 408 55.70 -5.36 26.75
N PRO A 409 54.61 -5.00 27.49
CA PRO A 409 53.23 -5.48 27.16
C PRO A 409 52.01 -4.61 27.64
N GLU A 410 50.81 -4.98 27.14
CA GLU A 410 49.39 -4.79 27.60
C GLU A 410 48.65 -3.41 27.70
N PRO A 411 47.38 -3.32 27.21
CA PRO A 411 46.52 -2.14 27.27
C PRO A 411 45.69 -2.06 28.58
N GLY A 412 45.95 -1.04 29.40
CA GLY A 412 45.15 -0.73 30.58
C GLY A 412 43.92 0.14 30.27
N LEU A 413 42.73 -0.38 30.56
CA LEU A 413 41.44 0.31 30.62
C LEU A 413 41.45 1.44 31.67
N ARG A 414 41.55 2.70 31.24
CA ARG A 414 40.96 3.88 31.91
C ARG A 414 40.64 4.96 30.88
N ALA A 415 39.37 5.28 30.69
CA ALA A 415 38.95 6.54 30.08
C ALA A 415 37.80 7.14 30.89
N SER A 416 38.08 8.25 31.57
CA SER A 416 37.06 9.13 32.15
C SER A 416 36.20 9.71 31.04
N ALA A 417 34.87 9.72 31.21
CA ALA A 417 33.97 10.39 30.28
C ALA A 417 34.36 11.88 30.16
N PRO A 418 34.47 12.44 28.94
CA PRO A 418 34.95 13.80 28.72
C PRO A 418 34.02 14.84 29.36
N VAL A 419 34.62 15.94 29.84
CA VAL A 419 34.00 17.09 30.55
C VAL A 419 32.75 17.64 29.83
N THR A 420 32.65 17.45 28.51
CA THR A 420 31.51 17.80 27.66
C THR A 420 30.22 17.05 28.00
N ILE A 421 30.31 15.79 28.45
CA ILE A 421 29.12 14.99 28.78
C ILE A 421 28.52 15.45 30.12
N ARG A 422 29.36 15.87 31.07
CA ARG A 422 28.87 16.44 32.35
C ARG A 422 28.19 17.79 32.15
N ALA A 423 28.75 18.64 31.30
CA ALA A 423 28.12 19.90 30.93
C ALA A 423 26.78 19.67 30.23
N ALA A 424 26.72 18.73 29.27
CA ALA A 424 25.48 18.37 28.57
C ALA A 424 24.42 17.79 29.52
N LEU A 425 24.83 16.96 30.48
CA LEU A 425 23.94 16.40 31.51
C LEU A 425 23.43 17.48 32.48
N ALA A 426 24.27 18.43 32.89
CA ALA A 426 23.86 19.55 33.74
C ALA A 426 22.88 20.49 33.04
N THR A 427 23.09 20.77 31.74
CA THR A 427 22.14 21.53 30.93
C THR A 427 20.83 20.78 30.81
N LYS A 428 20.86 19.49 30.49
CA LYS A 428 19.65 18.66 30.33
C LYS A 428 18.89 18.50 31.65
N ALA A 429 19.59 18.43 32.78
CA ALA A 429 19.01 18.40 34.11
C ALA A 429 18.27 19.71 34.46
N LYS A 430 18.82 20.87 34.10
CA LYS A 430 18.12 22.17 34.25
C LYS A 430 16.90 22.30 33.34
N MET A 431 16.97 21.77 32.12
CA MET A 431 15.83 21.71 31.20
C MET A 431 14.69 20.86 31.79
N LEU A 432 15.03 19.73 32.42
CA LEU A 432 14.06 18.84 33.07
C LEU A 432 13.45 19.46 34.34
N LYS A 433 14.24 20.20 35.13
CA LYS A 433 13.76 20.93 36.32
C LYS A 433 12.78 22.06 35.97
N ALA A 434 13.00 22.75 34.85
CA ALA A 434 12.06 23.74 34.33
C ALA A 434 10.75 23.10 33.82
N SER A 435 10.82 21.92 33.19
CA SER A 435 9.59 21.18 32.85
C SER A 435 8.84 20.67 34.09
N PHE A 436 9.53 20.46 35.20
CA PHE A 436 8.96 20.05 36.48
C PHE A 436 8.11 21.18 37.11
N SER A 437 8.59 22.43 37.06
CA SER A 437 7.81 23.60 37.54
C SER A 437 6.53 23.85 36.73
N ASP A 438 6.51 23.44 35.46
CA ASP A 438 5.31 23.52 34.63
C ASP A 438 4.33 22.36 34.94
N PHE A 439 4.83 21.18 35.35
CA PHE A 439 4.04 20.01 35.72
C PHE A 439 3.24 20.21 37.02
N ASP A 440 3.83 20.87 38.03
CA ASP A 440 3.17 21.20 39.31
C ASP A 440 1.97 22.15 39.17
N THR A 441 1.81 22.83 38.02
CA THR A 441 0.70 23.78 37.80
C THR A 441 -0.55 23.16 37.16
N LEU A 442 -0.47 21.89 36.73
CA LEU A 442 -1.52 21.19 35.99
C LEU A 442 -1.86 19.89 36.71
N ASP A 443 -2.81 19.97 37.64
CA ASP A 443 -3.38 18.92 38.50
C ASP A 443 -3.79 17.63 37.70
N ARG A 444 -2.81 16.80 37.35
CA ARG A 444 -2.94 15.57 36.53
C ARG A 444 -2.29 14.38 37.25
N ASP A 445 -2.99 13.25 37.30
CA ASP A 445 -2.61 12.04 38.05
C ASP A 445 -1.24 11.45 37.65
N ALA A 446 -0.52 10.93 38.64
CA ALA A 446 0.95 11.03 38.77
C ALA A 446 1.73 9.69 38.72
N ASP A 447 1.30 8.71 37.91
CA ASP A 447 1.77 7.33 38.17
C ASP A 447 3.00 6.88 37.36
N GLU A 448 3.25 7.38 36.15
CA GLU A 448 4.47 7.04 35.38
C GLU A 448 5.30 8.26 34.96
N GLU A 449 4.65 9.31 34.47
CA GLU A 449 5.35 10.56 34.11
C GLU A 449 5.86 11.29 35.36
N GLY A 450 5.06 11.33 36.43
CA GLY A 450 5.44 11.93 37.71
C GLY A 450 6.66 11.27 38.36
N LEU A 451 6.81 9.95 38.23
CA LEU A 451 7.97 9.22 38.75
C LEU A 451 9.24 9.49 37.94
N ALA A 452 9.14 9.49 36.61
CA ALA A 452 10.27 9.81 35.73
C ALA A 452 10.75 11.25 35.93
N LEU A 453 9.79 12.17 36.13
CA LEU A 453 10.03 13.57 36.44
C LEU A 453 10.67 13.73 37.84
N ALA A 454 10.19 13.01 38.86
CA ALA A 454 10.72 13.10 40.23
C ALA A 454 12.16 12.55 40.31
N VAL A 455 12.45 11.48 39.57
CA VAL A 455 13.81 10.95 39.40
C VAL A 455 14.69 11.97 38.68
N ALA A 456 14.16 12.65 37.65
CA ALA A 456 14.90 13.69 36.93
C ALA A 456 15.23 14.90 37.83
N ASP A 457 14.31 15.33 38.70
CA ASP A 457 14.56 16.42 39.66
C ASP A 457 15.54 16.03 40.77
N ALA A 458 15.46 14.78 41.26
CA ALA A 458 16.43 14.25 42.21
C ALA A 458 17.84 14.20 41.61
N VAL A 459 17.95 13.71 40.37
CA VAL A 459 19.21 13.66 39.63
C VAL A 459 19.74 15.07 39.38
N ALA A 460 18.88 16.01 38.97
CA ALA A 460 19.26 17.41 38.76
C ALA A 460 19.79 18.06 40.04
N SER A 461 19.12 17.84 41.17
CA SER A 461 19.50 18.40 42.47
C SER A 461 20.84 17.83 42.96
N VAL A 462 21.11 16.55 42.73
CA VAL A 462 22.42 15.94 43.03
C VAL A 462 23.53 16.51 42.15
N TYR A 463 23.25 16.75 40.86
CA TYR A 463 24.20 17.41 39.95
C TYR A 463 24.44 18.90 40.29
N GLU A 464 23.47 19.55 40.95
CA GLU A 464 23.60 20.91 41.50
C GLU A 464 24.29 20.95 42.87
N GLY A 465 24.76 19.81 43.39
CA GLY A 465 25.58 19.72 44.60
C GLY A 465 24.81 19.42 45.90
N ALA A 466 23.54 19.04 45.82
CA ALA A 466 22.77 18.61 46.99
C ALA A 466 23.18 17.22 47.46
N ASP A 467 23.17 16.98 48.78
CA ASP A 467 23.48 15.68 49.38
C ASP A 467 22.49 14.61 48.89
N PRO A 468 22.95 13.56 48.18
CA PRO A 468 22.08 12.53 47.62
C PRO A 468 21.15 11.90 48.65
N LYS A 469 21.62 11.67 49.89
CA LYS A 469 20.78 11.08 50.94
C LYS A 469 19.60 11.96 51.32
N ALA A 470 19.78 13.28 51.36
CA ALA A 470 18.70 14.22 51.67
C ALA A 470 17.73 14.40 50.50
N VAL A 471 18.22 14.31 49.25
CA VAL A 471 17.42 14.43 48.03
C VAL A 471 16.52 13.21 47.83
N PHE A 472 17.06 11.99 47.99
CA PHE A 472 16.26 10.76 47.87
C PHE A 472 15.27 10.56 49.02
N ALA A 473 15.54 11.12 50.21
CA ALA A 473 14.61 11.09 51.34
C ALA A 473 13.32 11.91 51.11
N ARG A 474 13.32 12.85 50.17
CA ARG A 474 12.15 13.67 49.82
C ARG A 474 11.11 12.96 48.95
N PHE A 475 11.44 11.77 48.41
CA PHE A 475 10.58 11.04 47.48
C PHE A 475 10.23 9.66 48.07
N PRO A 476 9.08 9.52 48.76
CA PRO A 476 8.67 8.29 49.43
C PRO A 476 8.64 7.07 48.49
N VAL A 477 8.26 7.28 47.23
CA VAL A 477 8.15 6.24 46.18
C VAL A 477 9.52 5.68 45.77
N LEU A 478 10.57 6.52 45.78
CA LEU A 478 11.94 6.05 45.48
C LEU A 478 12.55 5.29 46.66
N LEU A 479 12.20 5.68 47.88
CA LEU A 479 12.53 4.94 49.10
C LEU A 479 11.83 3.57 49.12
N GLU A 480 10.56 3.50 48.70
CA GLU A 480 9.83 2.24 48.52
C GLU A 480 10.45 1.35 47.43
N ALA A 481 10.86 1.93 46.29
CA ALA A 481 11.54 1.20 45.21
C ALA A 481 12.93 0.69 45.62
N CYS A 482 13.68 1.44 46.43
CA CYS A 482 14.99 1.03 46.93
C CYS A 482 14.90 -0.02 48.06
N VAL A 483 13.89 0.06 48.94
CA VAL A 483 13.67 -0.94 50.00
C VAL A 483 13.06 -2.23 49.41
N GLY A 484 12.26 -2.13 48.34
CA GLY A 484 11.72 -3.27 47.59
C GLY A 484 12.74 -4.07 46.77
N ALA A 485 13.95 -3.54 46.54
CA ALA A 485 15.01 -4.24 45.81
C ALA A 485 15.60 -5.46 46.55
N GLY A 486 15.27 -5.64 47.84
CA GLY A 486 15.78 -6.73 48.66
C GLY A 486 14.92 -7.99 48.72
N SER A 487 13.61 -7.92 48.38
CA SER A 487 12.80 -9.13 48.37
C SER A 487 11.51 -8.96 47.56
N ALA A 488 11.21 -9.99 46.77
CA ALA A 488 9.91 -10.35 46.22
C ALA A 488 9.54 -9.86 44.80
N VAL A 489 9.48 -10.87 43.93
CA VAL A 489 8.48 -11.14 42.88
C VAL A 489 8.37 -10.13 41.74
N LYS A 490 8.91 -10.55 40.58
CA LYS A 490 8.70 -9.95 39.25
C LYS A 490 7.19 -9.69 39.02
N LYS A 491 6.78 -8.42 39.00
CA LYS A 491 5.55 -8.00 38.34
C LYS A 491 5.90 -7.46 36.95
N SER A 492 5.27 -8.05 35.94
CA SER A 492 5.41 -7.64 34.54
C SER A 492 4.82 -6.25 34.32
N ARG A 493 5.58 -5.35 33.70
CA ARG A 493 5.05 -4.15 33.06
C ARG A 493 4.44 -4.58 31.72
N LYS A 494 3.13 -4.42 31.56
CA LYS A 494 2.43 -4.76 30.30
C LYS A 494 2.72 -3.70 29.24
N LYS A 495 3.39 -4.08 28.14
CA LYS A 495 3.33 -3.32 26.88
C LYS A 495 1.91 -3.39 26.28
N PRO A 496 1.48 -2.39 25.48
CA PRO A 496 0.17 -2.41 24.82
C PRO A 496 0.08 -3.61 23.87
N THR A 497 -0.97 -4.41 24.03
CA THR A 497 -1.13 -5.70 23.34
C THR A 497 -1.31 -5.49 21.83
N ARG A 498 -0.40 -6.05 21.02
CA ARG A 498 -0.45 -6.02 19.57
C ARG A 498 -1.68 -6.82 19.09
N ASN A 499 -2.53 -6.23 18.24
CA ASN A 499 -3.72 -6.92 17.73
C ASN A 499 -3.32 -7.91 16.61
N LEU A 500 -3.13 -9.19 16.97
CA LEU A 500 -2.69 -10.27 16.09
C LEU A 500 -3.86 -10.99 15.37
N SER A 501 -5.05 -10.38 15.31
CA SER A 501 -6.22 -10.96 14.63
C SER A 501 -6.19 -10.85 13.10
N SER A 502 -5.30 -10.02 12.54
CA SER A 502 -5.12 -9.84 11.10
C SER A 502 -3.94 -10.68 10.56
N PRO A 503 -4.09 -11.37 9.42
CA PRO A 503 -2.99 -12.09 8.75
C PRO A 503 -1.79 -11.19 8.41
N PHE A 504 -2.04 -9.91 8.09
CA PHE A 504 -0.97 -8.93 7.83
C PHE A 504 -0.22 -8.58 9.11
N ALA A 505 -0.95 -8.38 10.22
CA ALA A 505 -0.34 -8.12 11.52
C ALA A 505 0.49 -9.32 12.02
N ARG A 506 0.06 -10.56 11.71
CA ARG A 506 0.83 -11.79 11.96
C ARG A 506 2.08 -11.88 11.10
N THR A 507 1.97 -11.55 9.82
CA THR A 507 3.12 -11.56 8.89
C THR A 507 4.16 -10.50 9.27
N ASP A 508 3.72 -9.29 9.61
CA ASP A 508 4.60 -8.22 10.10
C ASP A 508 5.23 -8.58 11.44
N ALA A 509 4.47 -9.20 12.36
CA ALA A 509 5.01 -9.72 13.60
C ALA A 509 6.06 -10.82 13.35
N ALA A 510 5.82 -11.74 12.41
CA ALA A 510 6.78 -12.79 12.06
C ALA A 510 8.07 -12.22 11.47
N LYS A 511 7.99 -11.21 10.59
CA LYS A 511 9.16 -10.50 10.07
C LYS A 511 9.96 -9.81 11.18
N GLU A 512 9.26 -9.12 12.08
CA GLU A 512 9.88 -8.42 13.21
C GLU A 512 10.51 -9.39 14.22
N ILE A 513 9.88 -10.54 14.46
CA ILE A 513 10.44 -11.62 15.29
C ILE A 513 11.72 -12.18 14.68
N VAL A 514 11.75 -12.43 13.37
CA VAL A 514 12.97 -12.90 12.70
C VAL A 514 14.07 -11.82 12.77
N ALA A 515 13.73 -10.55 12.57
CA ALA A 515 14.69 -9.44 12.68
C ALA A 515 15.28 -9.32 14.10
N VAL A 516 14.43 -9.36 15.13
CA VAL A 516 14.87 -9.32 16.54
C VAL A 516 15.66 -10.58 16.90
N ALA A 517 15.30 -11.75 16.38
CA ALA A 517 16.06 -12.98 16.61
C ALA A 517 17.46 -12.93 15.98
N VAL A 518 17.60 -12.32 14.79
CA VAL A 518 18.90 -12.06 14.15
C VAL A 518 19.74 -11.13 15.05
N ASP A 519 19.16 -10.05 15.55
CA ASP A 519 19.86 -9.10 16.42
C ASP A 519 20.28 -9.75 17.75
N LEU A 520 19.40 -10.55 18.36
CA LEU A 520 19.71 -11.31 19.59
C LEU A 520 20.77 -12.39 19.38
N ALA A 521 20.86 -12.97 18.18
CA ALA A 521 21.87 -13.96 17.85
C ALA A 521 23.23 -13.32 17.51
N CYS A 522 23.23 -12.08 17.02
CA CYS A 522 24.45 -11.31 16.73
C CYS A 522 24.99 -10.52 17.94
N ASP A 523 24.18 -10.34 19.00
CA ASP A 523 24.60 -9.61 20.20
C ASP A 523 25.81 -10.29 20.88
N GLY A 524 26.95 -9.59 20.87
CA GLY A 524 28.23 -10.08 21.39
C GLY A 524 29.16 -10.77 20.39
N ILE A 525 28.77 -10.88 19.11
CA ILE A 525 29.61 -11.43 18.02
C ILE A 525 30.11 -10.27 17.15
N MET A 526 31.44 -10.12 17.00
CA MET A 526 32.03 -8.96 16.29
C MET A 526 31.80 -8.95 14.76
N ASP A 527 31.45 -10.08 14.15
CA ASP A 527 31.42 -10.25 12.69
C ASP A 527 30.04 -10.68 12.13
N ASP A 528 28.93 -10.54 12.88
CA ASP A 528 27.56 -10.93 12.45
C ASP A 528 27.49 -12.37 11.88
N SER A 529 28.37 -13.26 12.36
CA SER A 529 28.58 -14.61 11.84
C SER A 529 27.63 -15.66 12.42
N ALA A 530 26.47 -15.24 12.93
CA ALA A 530 25.48 -16.12 13.53
C ALA A 530 24.98 -17.14 12.50
N THR A 531 24.86 -18.40 12.91
CA THR A 531 24.33 -19.49 12.08
C THR A 531 22.80 -19.52 12.10
N LEU A 532 22.18 -20.14 11.08
CA LEU A 532 20.72 -20.32 11.04
C LEU A 532 20.15 -20.96 12.31
N LEU A 533 20.86 -21.96 12.87
CA LEU A 533 20.46 -22.65 14.09
C LEU A 533 20.50 -21.74 15.33
N GLU A 534 21.46 -20.82 15.41
CA GLU A 534 21.57 -19.87 16.51
C GLU A 534 20.47 -18.80 16.44
N ILE A 535 20.12 -18.35 15.23
CA ILE A 535 19.00 -17.42 15.00
C ILE A 535 17.67 -18.11 15.33
N GLU A 536 17.49 -19.37 14.91
CA GLU A 536 16.28 -20.14 15.19
C GLU A 536 16.07 -20.35 16.70
N ALA A 537 17.14 -20.63 17.45
CA ALA A 537 17.09 -20.78 18.91
C ALA A 537 16.63 -19.50 19.64
N LYS A 538 16.72 -18.34 18.98
CA LYS A 538 16.31 -17.04 19.53
C LYS A 538 14.91 -16.60 19.15
N LEU A 539 14.21 -17.33 18.28
CA LEU A 539 12.84 -16.98 17.84
C LEU A 539 11.83 -16.95 18.98
N SER A 540 11.92 -17.86 19.96
CA SER A 540 11.01 -17.86 21.11
C SER A 540 11.24 -16.65 22.02
N GLU A 541 12.50 -16.30 22.28
CA GLU A 541 12.87 -15.12 23.07
C GLU A 541 12.45 -13.83 22.34
N ALA A 542 12.63 -13.77 21.03
CA ALA A 542 12.19 -12.65 20.19
C ALA A 542 10.66 -12.53 20.15
N ALA A 543 9.93 -13.64 20.05
CA ALA A 543 8.46 -13.65 20.04
C ALA A 543 7.87 -13.16 21.36
N GLU A 544 8.47 -13.50 22.50
CA GLU A 544 8.07 -12.93 23.80
C GLU A 544 8.33 -11.42 23.88
N GLN A 545 9.41 -10.93 23.25
CA GLN A 545 9.72 -9.49 23.22
C GLN A 545 8.79 -8.69 22.29
N VAL A 546 8.41 -9.26 21.15
CA VAL A 546 7.61 -8.61 20.08
C VAL A 546 6.10 -8.74 20.34
N CYS A 547 5.64 -9.88 20.87
CA CYS A 547 4.23 -10.20 21.08
C CYS A 547 3.84 -10.20 22.57
N ASP A 548 4.49 -9.37 23.39
CA ASP A 548 4.22 -9.26 24.83
C ASP A 548 2.72 -9.05 25.13
N GLY A 549 2.16 -9.97 25.93
CA GLY A 549 0.74 -9.98 26.30
C GLY A 549 -0.22 -10.69 25.34
N ALA A 550 0.26 -11.31 24.26
CA ALA A 550 -0.55 -12.17 23.39
C ALA A 550 -0.82 -13.56 24.00
N ASP A 551 -1.87 -14.24 23.51
CA ASP A 551 -2.18 -15.61 23.95
C ASP A 551 -1.07 -16.59 23.57
N ALA A 552 -0.72 -17.51 24.47
CA ALA A 552 0.38 -18.46 24.27
C ALA A 552 0.19 -19.36 23.04
N GLY A 553 -1.06 -19.68 22.67
CA GLY A 553 -1.36 -20.43 21.45
C GLY A 553 -1.07 -19.61 20.20
N VAL A 554 -1.39 -18.31 20.22
CA VAL A 554 -1.09 -17.38 19.11
C VAL A 554 0.41 -17.13 18.98
N ILE A 555 1.13 -17.02 20.10
CA ILE A 555 2.59 -16.89 20.11
C ILE A 555 3.24 -18.14 19.49
N ALA A 556 2.78 -19.34 19.84
CA ALA A 556 3.30 -20.59 19.27
C ALA A 556 3.07 -20.68 17.75
N GLU A 557 1.89 -20.28 17.25
CA GLU A 557 1.61 -20.23 15.81
C GLU A 557 2.54 -19.25 15.08
N ILE A 558 2.77 -18.06 15.64
CA ILE A 558 3.63 -17.04 15.01
C ILE A 558 5.10 -17.45 15.05
N ILE A 559 5.56 -18.17 16.08
CA ILE A 559 6.92 -18.73 16.12
C ILE A 559 7.11 -19.73 14.97
N ILE A 560 6.11 -20.57 14.68
CA ILE A 560 6.16 -21.50 13.55
C ILE A 560 6.17 -20.75 12.21
N GLU A 561 5.38 -19.69 12.07
CA GLU A 561 5.40 -18.82 10.89
C GLU A 561 6.76 -18.12 10.72
N SER A 562 7.36 -17.68 11.82
CA SER A 562 8.68 -17.02 11.84
C SER A 562 9.81 -17.98 11.48
N SER A 563 9.81 -19.23 11.98
CA SER A 563 10.78 -20.27 11.60
C SER A 563 10.66 -20.62 10.11
N LYS A 564 9.44 -20.77 9.59
CA LYS A 564 9.22 -20.96 8.14
C LYS A 564 9.76 -19.80 7.31
N LEU A 565 9.54 -18.57 7.76
CA LEU A 565 10.04 -17.37 7.10
C LEU A 565 11.57 -17.32 7.12
N LEU A 566 12.19 -17.59 8.27
CA LEU A 566 13.65 -17.66 8.45
C LEU A 566 14.27 -18.66 7.46
N HIS A 567 13.73 -19.88 7.37
CA HIS A 567 14.22 -20.88 6.42
C HIS A 567 13.98 -20.48 4.96
N SER A 568 12.83 -19.90 4.64
CA SER A 568 12.54 -19.45 3.26
C SER A 568 13.48 -18.36 2.75
N VAL A 569 14.06 -17.56 3.66
CA VAL A 569 14.92 -16.41 3.34
C VAL A 569 16.40 -16.70 3.62
N GLY A 570 16.71 -17.69 4.47
CA GLY A 570 18.08 -17.98 4.88
C GLY A 570 18.66 -19.26 4.27
N ASP A 571 17.83 -20.23 3.86
CA ASP A 571 18.34 -21.51 3.31
C ASP A 571 19.03 -21.33 1.95
N ASP A 572 18.69 -20.28 1.18
CA ASP A 572 19.32 -19.97 -0.10
C ASP A 572 20.70 -19.31 0.04
N PHE A 573 21.11 -18.88 1.24
CA PHE A 573 22.38 -18.20 1.50
C PHE A 573 23.60 -18.96 0.96
N ALA A 574 23.63 -20.29 1.10
CA ALA A 574 24.75 -21.11 0.63
C ALA A 574 24.82 -21.21 -0.91
N THR A 575 23.73 -20.90 -1.61
CA THR A 575 23.59 -21.08 -3.06
C THR A 575 23.44 -19.78 -3.84
N ALA A 576 22.90 -18.73 -3.23
CA ALA A 576 22.63 -17.42 -3.79
C ALA A 576 22.69 -16.31 -2.72
N PRO A 577 23.86 -16.07 -2.09
CA PRO A 577 23.99 -15.04 -1.05
C PRO A 577 23.74 -13.64 -1.65
N ARG A 578 22.89 -12.86 -0.98
CA ARG A 578 22.61 -11.45 -1.34
C ARG A 578 23.60 -10.48 -0.69
N GLN A 579 24.17 -10.87 0.45
CA GLN A 579 25.14 -10.10 1.25
C GLN A 579 26.23 -11.02 1.79
N ASP A 580 27.29 -10.42 2.32
CA ASP A 580 28.48 -11.13 2.82
C ASP A 580 28.23 -11.92 4.11
N THR A 581 27.26 -11.51 4.93
CA THR A 581 26.87 -12.21 6.17
C THR A 581 25.45 -12.74 6.09
N LEU A 582 25.20 -13.89 6.74
CA LEU A 582 23.87 -14.50 6.80
C LEU A 582 22.85 -13.55 7.45
N ALA A 583 23.25 -12.82 8.49
CA ALA A 583 22.41 -11.81 9.14
C ALA A 583 21.94 -10.72 8.17
N ASN A 584 22.86 -10.16 7.35
CA ASN A 584 22.50 -9.12 6.39
C ASN A 584 21.72 -9.68 5.20
N HIS A 585 22.01 -10.90 4.76
CA HIS A 585 21.23 -11.60 3.74
C HIS A 585 19.78 -11.80 4.17
N ILE A 586 19.55 -12.21 5.42
CA ILE A 586 18.21 -12.36 5.99
C ILE A 586 17.52 -10.99 6.11
N ARG A 587 18.20 -9.95 6.61
CA ARG A 587 17.63 -8.59 6.73
C ARG A 587 17.19 -8.04 5.38
N GLU A 588 18.00 -8.17 4.34
CA GLU A 588 17.66 -7.75 2.98
C GLU A 588 16.55 -8.62 2.36
N GLY A 589 16.50 -9.92 2.69
CA GLY A 589 15.43 -10.78 2.22
C GLY A 589 14.08 -10.56 2.90
N LEU A 590 14.07 -10.09 4.15
CA LEU A 590 12.86 -9.68 4.88
C LEU A 590 12.29 -8.36 4.36
N TYR A 591 13.19 -7.45 3.96
CA TYR A 591 12.88 -6.10 3.47
C TYR A 591 13.65 -5.79 2.18
N PRO A 592 13.29 -6.41 1.04
CA PRO A 592 13.94 -6.11 -0.23
C PRO A 592 13.74 -4.64 -0.58
N ALA A 593 14.80 -3.98 -1.05
CA ALA A 593 14.70 -2.60 -1.55
C ALA A 593 13.74 -2.56 -2.75
N GLU A 594 12.73 -1.67 -2.69
CA GLU A 594 11.73 -1.46 -3.75
C GLU A 594 12.33 -0.95 -5.08
#